data_AF-A0A1X1N7M0-F1
#
_entry.id   AF-A0A1X1N7M0-F1
#
_cell.length_a   1.000
_cell.length_b   1.000
_cell.length_c   1.000
_cell.angle_alpha   90.00
_cell.angle_beta   90.00
_cell.angle_gamma   90.00
#
_symmetry.space_group_name_H-M   'P 1'
#
loop_
_entity.id
_entity.type
_entity.pdbx_description
1 polymer ?
#
loop_
_entity_poly.entity_id
_entity_poly.type
_entity_poly.pdbx_seq_one_letter_code
_entity_poly.pdbx_strand_id
1 'polypeptide(L)'
;MLTVVGFRLGNGGRHITAVVTESGRLHRAHGAYGAVGRASRPDGPVGQNPVHRHVARLRSLHARYQSKGYAVELFPGACVRLDLREPAPVRVPGRLYDIEQPWPDLFRAFADAAPAAPRGSLEEAIHGFYTAIGAPARPRHLDRLARATPAAVLPRHVAALRRVLAGGSAVSSSPRLSVGYTVTADDVRLHVGRAGESLPRQDVVELHAALSAWLHLNATE
;
A
#
# COMPACT_ATOMS: atom_id res chain seq x y z
N MET A 1 -2.72 21.09 -5.70
CA MET A 1 -3.17 19.83 -6.31
C MET A 1 -2.68 18.66 -5.48
N LEU A 2 -3.56 17.70 -5.24
CA LEU A 2 -3.32 16.49 -4.46
C LEU A 2 -3.64 15.27 -5.33
N THR A 3 -2.68 14.36 -5.51
CA THR A 3 -2.94 13.09 -6.20
C THR A 3 -3.45 12.05 -5.21
N VAL A 4 -4.51 11.33 -5.57
CA VAL A 4 -5.07 10.28 -4.73
C VAL A 4 -5.42 9.03 -5.53
N VAL A 5 -5.41 7.89 -4.88
CA VAL A 5 -5.91 6.62 -5.41
C VAL A 5 -6.92 5.99 -4.49
N GLY A 6 -8.02 5.49 -5.02
CA GLY A 6 -9.06 4.90 -4.19
C GLY A 6 -10.06 4.06 -4.95
N PHE A 7 -11.02 3.53 -4.22
CA PHE A 7 -12.15 2.80 -4.76
C PHE A 7 -13.42 3.12 -3.98
N ARG A 8 -14.56 2.78 -4.57
CA ARG A 8 -15.86 2.74 -3.89
C ARG A 8 -16.60 1.46 -4.23
N LEU A 9 -16.89 0.68 -3.20
CA LEU A 9 -17.67 -0.55 -3.31
C LEU A 9 -19.01 -0.40 -2.62
N GLY A 10 -20.01 -1.15 -3.09
CA GLY A 10 -21.38 -1.09 -2.62
C GLY A 10 -21.97 -2.47 -2.29
N ASN A 11 -22.85 -2.49 -1.29
CA ASN A 11 -23.65 -3.64 -0.85
C ASN A 11 -25.03 -3.17 -0.37
N GLY A 12 -26.11 -3.60 -1.03
CA GLY A 12 -27.48 -3.45 -0.52
C GLY A 12 -27.86 -2.02 -0.10
N GLY A 13 -27.47 -1.01 -0.89
CA GLY A 13 -27.74 0.40 -0.59
C GLY A 13 -26.71 1.09 0.31
N ARG A 14 -25.67 0.39 0.77
CA ARG A 14 -24.54 0.95 1.53
C ARG A 14 -23.27 0.93 0.72
N HIS A 15 -22.43 1.93 0.86
CA HIS A 15 -21.11 1.98 0.23
C HIS A 15 -19.99 2.15 1.25
N ILE A 16 -18.81 1.75 0.82
CA ILE A 16 -17.53 2.11 1.42
C ILE A 16 -16.67 2.81 0.37
N THR A 17 -16.02 3.89 0.77
CA THR A 17 -14.97 4.55 -0.02
C THR A 17 -13.67 4.48 0.75
N ALA A 18 -12.58 4.09 0.10
CA ALA A 18 -11.24 4.14 0.67
C ALA A 18 -10.31 4.87 -0.31
N VAL A 19 -9.52 5.81 0.20
CA VAL A 19 -8.65 6.69 -0.59
C VAL A 19 -7.29 6.81 0.10
N VAL A 20 -6.21 6.67 -0.67
CA VAL A 20 -4.83 6.92 -0.25
C VAL A 20 -4.33 8.19 -0.93
N THR A 21 -3.69 9.06 -0.16
CA THR A 21 -3.10 10.31 -0.66
C THR A 21 -1.61 10.14 -0.97
N GLU A 22 -1.04 11.06 -1.74
CA GLU A 22 0.39 11.08 -2.08
C GLU A 22 1.33 11.24 -0.87
N SER A 23 0.85 11.76 0.26
CA SER A 23 1.59 11.80 1.53
C SER A 23 1.59 10.47 2.28
N GLY A 24 0.82 9.49 1.80
CA GLY A 24 0.67 8.19 2.42
C GLY A 24 -0.29 8.18 3.60
N ARG A 25 -1.38 8.97 3.55
CA ARG A 25 -2.53 8.82 4.47
C ARG A 25 -3.61 7.95 3.87
N LEU A 26 -4.28 7.16 4.70
CA LEU A 26 -5.42 6.33 4.29
C LEU A 26 -6.72 6.87 4.89
N HIS A 27 -7.61 7.34 4.03
CA HIS A 27 -8.92 7.87 4.37
C HIS A 27 -10.01 6.85 4.08
N ARG A 28 -10.99 6.75 4.97
CA ARG A 28 -12.16 5.85 4.83
C ARG A 28 -13.47 6.59 5.07
N ALA A 29 -14.50 6.26 4.29
CA ALA A 29 -15.87 6.72 4.51
C ALA A 29 -16.88 5.60 4.27
N HIS A 30 -17.97 5.63 5.04
CA HIS A 30 -19.08 4.68 4.94
C HIS A 30 -20.41 5.42 4.87
N GLY A 31 -21.34 4.98 4.02
CA GLY A 31 -22.62 5.68 3.88
C GLY A 31 -23.67 4.88 3.14
N ALA A 32 -24.85 5.49 3.00
CA ALA A 32 -25.88 5.04 2.08
C ALA A 32 -25.54 5.51 0.65
N TYR A 33 -26.00 4.78 -0.36
CA TYR A 33 -25.84 5.16 -1.77
C TYR A 33 -26.33 6.59 -2.03
N GLY A 34 -25.67 7.29 -2.94
CA GLY A 34 -25.95 8.68 -3.28
C GLY A 34 -25.42 9.69 -2.27
N ALA A 35 -24.93 9.27 -1.09
CA ALA A 35 -24.27 10.15 -0.13
C ALA A 35 -22.74 10.04 -0.21
N VAL A 36 -22.05 11.05 0.33
CA VAL A 36 -20.59 11.08 0.48
C VAL A 36 -20.12 10.03 1.49
N GLY A 37 -20.99 9.68 2.43
CA GLY A 37 -20.67 8.85 3.59
C GLY A 37 -20.00 9.62 4.72
N ARG A 38 -20.03 9.05 5.92
CA ARG A 38 -19.36 9.59 7.11
C ARG A 38 -17.87 9.29 7.03
N ALA A 39 -17.07 10.34 6.90
CA ALA A 39 -15.61 10.25 6.96
C ALA A 39 -15.16 9.76 8.34
N SER A 40 -14.29 8.75 8.35
CA SER A 40 -13.58 8.29 9.53
C SER A 40 -12.29 9.09 9.72
N ARG A 41 -11.73 9.04 10.93
CA ARG A 41 -10.37 9.52 11.18
C ARG A 41 -9.39 8.76 10.26
N PRO A 42 -8.50 9.44 9.53
CA PRO A 42 -7.56 8.77 8.66
C PRO A 42 -6.46 8.06 9.45
N ASP A 43 -5.91 7.02 8.82
CA ASP A 43 -4.69 6.38 9.29
C ASP A 43 -3.51 7.24 8.76
N GLY A 44 -2.80 7.91 9.66
CA GLY A 44 -1.68 8.81 9.34
C GLY A 44 -0.45 8.06 8.78
N PRO A 45 0.53 8.77 8.20
CA PRO A 45 1.71 8.12 7.61
C PRO A 45 2.55 7.42 8.69
N VAL A 46 2.81 6.13 8.52
CA VAL A 46 3.60 5.32 9.47
C VAL A 46 4.70 4.56 8.74
N GLY A 47 5.92 4.62 9.29
CA GLY A 47 7.08 3.88 8.79
C GLY A 47 7.86 4.64 7.72
N GLN A 48 8.89 3.98 7.16
CA GLN A 48 9.81 4.57 6.19
C GLN A 48 9.17 4.82 4.82
N ASN A 49 8.18 4.00 4.43
CA ASN A 49 7.47 4.14 3.17
C ASN A 49 5.93 4.10 3.37
N PRO A 50 5.34 5.21 3.86
CA PRO A 50 3.93 5.24 4.27
C PRO A 50 2.97 5.04 3.09
N VAL A 51 3.34 5.51 1.90
CA VAL A 51 2.54 5.34 0.67
C VAL A 51 2.41 3.86 0.31
N HIS A 52 3.52 3.13 0.24
CA HIS A 52 3.50 1.71 -0.12
C HIS A 52 2.70 0.88 0.89
N ARG A 53 2.91 1.15 2.19
CA ARG A 53 2.15 0.51 3.26
C ARG A 53 0.64 0.72 3.10
N HIS A 54 0.20 1.95 2.86
CA HIS A 54 -1.23 2.23 2.77
C HIS A 54 -1.85 1.83 1.44
N VAL A 55 -1.10 1.78 0.34
CA VAL A 55 -1.53 1.15 -0.91
C VAL A 55 -1.73 -0.36 -0.72
N ALA A 56 -0.82 -1.06 -0.04
CA ALA A 56 -1.02 -2.47 0.32
C ALA A 56 -2.25 -2.67 1.22
N ARG A 57 -2.49 -1.73 2.14
CA ARG A 57 -3.70 -1.72 2.97
C ARG A 57 -4.97 -1.46 2.16
N LEU A 58 -4.91 -0.60 1.15
CA LEU A 58 -6.00 -0.33 0.22
C LEU A 58 -6.40 -1.60 -0.53
N ARG A 59 -5.44 -2.33 -1.10
CA ARG A 59 -5.68 -3.65 -1.72
C ARG A 59 -6.35 -4.63 -0.75
N SER A 60 -5.83 -4.70 0.48
CA SER A 60 -6.38 -5.57 1.53
C SER A 60 -7.82 -5.19 1.90
N LEU A 61 -8.14 -3.90 1.94
CA LEU A 61 -9.51 -3.43 2.20
C LEU A 61 -10.44 -3.79 1.05
N HIS A 62 -10.00 -3.61 -0.19
CA HIS A 62 -10.77 -3.98 -1.37
C HIS A 62 -11.18 -5.46 -1.34
N ALA A 63 -10.19 -6.36 -1.21
CA ALA A 63 -10.45 -7.80 -1.13
C ALA A 63 -11.34 -8.19 0.06
N ARG A 64 -11.11 -7.58 1.23
CA ARG A 64 -11.91 -7.82 2.44
C ARG A 64 -13.37 -7.39 2.28
N TYR A 65 -13.65 -6.29 1.58
CA TYR A 65 -15.02 -5.83 1.40
C TYR A 65 -15.74 -6.59 0.29
N GLN A 66 -15.03 -6.99 -0.77
CA GLN A 66 -15.55 -7.94 -1.74
C GLN A 66 -15.95 -9.26 -1.07
N SER A 67 -15.12 -9.82 -0.19
CA SER A 67 -15.46 -11.04 0.57
C SER A 67 -16.63 -10.87 1.56
N LYS A 68 -17.01 -9.63 1.87
CA LYS A 68 -18.18 -9.29 2.71
C LYS A 68 -19.44 -8.97 1.90
N GLY A 69 -19.44 -9.26 0.59
CA GLY A 69 -20.58 -9.03 -0.29
C GLY A 69 -20.69 -7.61 -0.84
N TYR A 70 -19.66 -6.76 -0.68
CA TYR A 70 -19.59 -5.48 -1.40
C TYR A 70 -19.14 -5.72 -2.84
N ALA A 71 -20.01 -6.35 -3.62
CA ALA A 71 -19.74 -6.76 -4.99
C ALA A 71 -20.03 -5.68 -6.04
N VAL A 72 -20.79 -4.63 -5.68
CA VAL A 72 -21.12 -3.55 -6.62
C VAL A 72 -19.95 -2.56 -6.67
N GLU A 73 -19.20 -2.57 -7.75
CA GLU A 73 -18.13 -1.61 -8.00
C GLU A 73 -18.73 -0.27 -8.46
N LEU A 74 -19.02 0.61 -7.49
CA LEU A 74 -19.45 1.97 -7.79
C LEU A 74 -18.32 2.75 -8.46
N PHE A 75 -17.10 2.62 -7.90
CA PHE A 75 -15.84 3.02 -8.51
C PHE A 75 -14.82 1.86 -8.33
N PRO A 76 -14.49 1.08 -9.38
CA PRO A 76 -13.63 -0.11 -9.28
C PRO A 76 -12.20 0.23 -8.82
N GLY A 77 -11.71 1.39 -9.24
CA GLY A 77 -10.41 1.93 -8.89
C GLY A 77 -10.18 3.22 -9.67
N ALA A 78 -9.79 4.30 -9.00
CA ALA A 78 -9.56 5.59 -9.65
C ALA A 78 -8.32 6.27 -9.07
N CYS A 79 -7.44 6.72 -9.96
CA CYS A 79 -6.36 7.65 -9.65
C CYS A 79 -6.76 9.02 -10.20
N VAL A 80 -6.88 10.02 -9.32
CA VAL A 80 -7.35 11.35 -9.69
C VAL A 80 -6.49 12.43 -9.05
N ARG A 81 -6.40 13.58 -9.74
CA ARG A 81 -5.81 14.80 -9.20
C ARG A 81 -6.93 15.69 -8.72
N LEU A 82 -6.88 16.08 -7.46
CA LEU A 82 -7.88 16.91 -6.81
C LEU A 82 -7.29 18.30 -6.58
N ASP A 83 -8.09 19.35 -6.79
CA ASP A 83 -7.72 20.70 -6.38
C ASP A 83 -8.03 20.92 -4.90
N LEU A 84 -7.39 20.10 -4.07
CA LEU A 84 -7.43 20.17 -2.63
C LEU A 84 -6.02 20.26 -2.08
N ARG A 85 -5.90 20.84 -0.88
CA ARG A 85 -4.69 20.82 -0.08
C ARG A 85 -4.90 19.92 1.12
N GLU A 86 -4.01 18.96 1.31
CA GLU A 86 -4.10 18.05 2.45
C GLU A 86 -3.94 18.81 3.78
N PRO A 87 -4.89 18.69 4.72
CA PRO A 87 -4.82 19.39 5.98
C PRO A 87 -3.69 18.82 6.84
N ALA A 88 -2.89 19.74 7.41
CA ALA A 88 -1.90 19.37 8.40
C ALA A 88 -2.60 18.70 9.61
N PRO A 89 -1.96 17.71 10.24
CA PRO A 89 -2.53 17.09 11.42
C PRO A 89 -2.51 18.11 12.56
N VAL A 90 -3.54 18.09 13.42
CA VAL A 90 -3.70 19.11 14.46
C VAL A 90 -2.89 18.74 15.69
N ARG A 91 -1.95 19.60 16.06
CA ARG A 91 -1.21 19.48 17.31
C ARG A 91 -2.06 19.99 18.47
N VAL A 92 -2.38 19.11 19.40
CA VAL A 92 -3.16 19.47 20.59
C VAL A 92 -2.24 19.52 21.80
N PRO A 93 -2.16 20.66 22.52
CA PRO A 93 -1.38 20.76 23.74
C PRO A 93 -1.73 19.65 24.73
N GLY A 94 -0.71 19.00 25.32
CA GLY A 94 -0.90 17.89 26.26
C GLY A 94 -1.16 16.52 25.63
N ARG A 95 -1.19 16.40 24.29
CA ARG A 95 -1.23 15.09 23.61
C ARG A 95 0.15 14.71 23.07
N LEU A 96 0.47 13.42 23.17
CA LEU A 96 1.74 12.86 22.70
C LEU A 96 1.83 12.76 21.17
N TYR A 97 0.69 12.77 20.47
CA TYR A 97 0.61 12.54 19.02
C TYR A 97 -0.36 13.53 18.37
N ASP A 98 -0.07 13.90 17.12
CA ASP A 98 -0.93 14.76 16.34
C ASP A 98 -2.26 14.09 16.00
N ILE A 99 -3.31 14.91 15.89
CA ILE A 99 -4.67 14.44 15.62
C ILE A 99 -5.00 14.62 14.16
N GLU A 100 -5.03 13.49 13.46
CA GLU A 100 -5.67 13.33 12.16
C GLU A 100 -7.17 13.65 12.25
N GLN A 101 -7.66 14.54 11.39
CA GLN A 101 -9.08 14.89 11.33
C GLN A 101 -9.79 14.15 10.20
N PRO A 102 -11.06 13.73 10.40
CA PRO A 102 -11.90 13.28 9.29
C PRO A 102 -11.99 14.36 8.22
N TRP A 103 -11.94 13.96 6.94
CA TRP A 103 -11.91 14.90 5.83
C TRP A 103 -13.03 14.61 4.82
N PRO A 104 -14.27 15.09 5.07
CA PRO A 104 -15.42 14.83 4.21
C PRO A 104 -15.25 15.37 2.78
N ASP A 105 -14.61 16.52 2.62
CA ASP A 105 -14.44 17.16 1.31
C ASP A 105 -13.56 16.35 0.36
N LEU A 106 -12.59 15.59 0.88
CA LEU A 106 -11.83 14.63 0.10
C LEU A 106 -12.74 13.62 -0.61
N PHE A 107 -13.76 13.10 0.08
CA PHE A 107 -14.68 12.11 -0.49
C PHE A 107 -15.69 12.70 -1.46
N ARG A 108 -16.03 13.99 -1.32
CA ARG A 108 -16.83 14.74 -2.30
C ARG A 108 -16.03 14.91 -3.59
N ALA A 109 -14.86 15.55 -3.48
CA ALA A 109 -13.97 15.79 -4.61
C ALA A 109 -13.56 14.48 -5.33
N PHE A 110 -13.29 13.41 -4.57
CA PHE A 110 -13.03 12.10 -5.16
C PHE A 110 -14.26 11.52 -5.89
N ALA A 111 -15.46 11.64 -5.33
CA ALA A 111 -16.68 11.15 -5.97
C ALA A 111 -17.02 11.92 -7.24
N ASP A 112 -16.71 13.22 -7.29
CA ASP A 112 -16.93 14.07 -8.46
C ASP A 112 -15.89 13.79 -9.57
N ALA A 113 -14.64 13.53 -9.19
CA ALA A 113 -13.54 13.28 -10.14
C ALA A 113 -13.44 11.83 -10.64
N ALA A 114 -13.74 10.84 -9.79
CA ALA A 114 -13.57 9.42 -10.11
C ALA A 114 -14.33 8.95 -11.36
N PRO A 115 -15.57 9.41 -11.67
CA PRO A 115 -16.29 9.00 -12.87
C PRO A 115 -15.61 9.40 -14.19
N ALA A 116 -14.83 10.50 -14.18
CA ALA A 116 -14.09 10.99 -15.34
C ALA A 116 -12.69 10.34 -15.47
N ALA A 117 -12.25 9.59 -14.46
CA ALA A 117 -10.99 8.87 -14.51
C ALA A 117 -11.04 7.74 -15.55
N PRO A 118 -9.89 7.35 -16.15
CA PRO A 118 -9.82 6.17 -17.00
C PRO A 118 -10.42 4.96 -16.29
N ARG A 119 -11.40 4.30 -16.91
CA ARG A 119 -12.00 3.09 -16.34
C ARG A 119 -10.97 1.98 -16.33
N GLY A 120 -10.78 1.38 -15.16
CA GLY A 120 -9.81 0.32 -14.97
C GLY A 120 -9.97 -0.37 -13.61
N SER A 121 -9.18 -1.41 -13.42
CA SER A 121 -9.07 -2.11 -12.14
C SER A 121 -8.36 -1.26 -11.08
N LEU A 122 -8.52 -1.61 -9.81
CA LEU A 122 -7.79 -0.99 -8.71
C LEU A 122 -6.26 -1.03 -8.93
N GLU A 123 -5.73 -2.11 -9.50
CA GLU A 123 -4.28 -2.23 -9.77
C GLU A 123 -3.81 -1.25 -10.85
N GLU A 124 -4.60 -1.03 -11.90
CA GLU A 124 -4.29 -0.05 -12.94
C GLU A 124 -4.30 1.38 -12.38
N ALA A 125 -5.24 1.68 -11.48
CA ALA A 125 -5.29 2.95 -10.77
C ALA A 125 -4.09 3.13 -9.83
N ILE A 126 -3.68 2.08 -9.10
CA ILE A 126 -2.49 2.12 -8.24
C ILE A 126 -1.22 2.36 -9.06
N HIS A 127 -1.08 1.71 -10.22
CA HIS A 127 0.04 1.95 -11.11
C HIS A 127 0.08 3.40 -11.62
N GLY A 128 -1.08 3.92 -12.05
CA GLY A 128 -1.22 5.31 -12.45
C GLY A 128 -0.87 6.30 -11.32
N PHE A 129 -1.24 5.97 -10.10
CA PHE A 129 -0.93 6.75 -8.91
C PHE A 129 0.58 6.81 -8.63
N TYR A 130 1.27 5.67 -8.60
CA TYR A 130 2.73 5.65 -8.43
C TYR A 130 3.45 6.44 -9.52
N THR A 131 2.99 6.30 -10.77
CA THR A 131 3.51 7.08 -11.91
C THR A 131 3.29 8.59 -11.68
N ALA A 132 2.10 8.99 -11.24
CA ALA A 132 1.75 10.39 -11.04
C ALA A 132 2.52 11.06 -9.90
N ILE A 133 2.88 10.31 -8.84
CA ILE A 133 3.66 10.82 -7.71
C ILE A 133 5.18 10.65 -7.89
N GLY A 134 5.62 10.11 -9.03
CA GLY A 134 7.04 9.87 -9.31
C GLY A 134 7.69 8.76 -8.46
N ALA A 135 6.88 7.88 -7.87
CA ALA A 135 7.37 6.72 -7.14
C ALA A 135 7.60 5.53 -8.10
N PRO A 136 8.57 4.65 -7.81
CA PRO A 136 8.80 3.47 -8.63
C PRO A 136 7.52 2.61 -8.69
N ALA A 137 6.94 2.48 -9.89
CA ALA A 137 5.72 1.72 -10.13
C ALA A 137 6.05 0.32 -10.66
N ARG A 138 5.31 -0.70 -10.20
CA ARG A 138 5.41 -2.08 -10.73
C ARG A 138 5.07 -2.12 -12.23
N PRO A 139 5.88 -2.71 -13.12
CA PRO A 139 5.58 -2.80 -14.55
C PRO A 139 4.31 -3.62 -14.88
N ARG A 140 3.40 -3.09 -15.72
CA ARG A 140 2.08 -3.66 -16.06
C ARG A 140 2.11 -5.05 -16.73
N HIS A 141 3.21 -5.40 -17.42
CA HIS A 141 3.34 -6.69 -18.11
C HIS A 141 3.36 -7.88 -17.12
N LEU A 142 3.85 -7.67 -15.91
CA LEU A 142 4.10 -8.72 -14.92
C LEU A 142 2.83 -9.16 -14.17
N ASP A 143 1.81 -8.29 -14.06
CA ASP A 143 0.52 -8.62 -13.42
C ASP A 143 -0.35 -9.57 -14.28
N ARG A 144 -0.03 -9.73 -15.57
CA ARG A 144 -0.72 -10.67 -16.47
C ARG A 144 -0.12 -12.07 -16.37
N LEU A 145 1.19 -12.19 -16.17
CA LEU A 145 1.90 -13.46 -15.98
C LEU A 145 1.64 -14.06 -14.59
N ALA A 146 1.64 -13.25 -13.53
CA ALA A 146 1.34 -13.71 -12.17
C ALA A 146 -0.09 -14.28 -11.95
N ARG A 147 -1.03 -14.01 -12.87
CA ARG A 147 -2.39 -14.60 -12.86
C ARG A 147 -2.46 -15.97 -13.54
N ALA A 148 -1.46 -16.32 -14.34
CA ALA A 148 -1.42 -17.57 -15.12
C ALA A 148 -0.70 -18.71 -14.39
N THR A 149 0.19 -18.41 -13.44
CA THR A 149 0.97 -19.41 -12.69
C THR A 149 0.24 -19.82 -11.40
N PRO A 150 -0.05 -21.12 -11.15
CA PRO A 150 -0.65 -21.55 -9.89
C PRO A 150 0.30 -21.19 -8.75
N ALA A 151 -0.20 -20.46 -7.76
CA ALA A 151 0.58 -20.06 -6.59
C ALA A 151 1.07 -21.31 -5.85
N ALA A 152 2.33 -21.71 -6.08
CA ALA A 152 2.99 -22.67 -5.22
C ALA A 152 2.90 -22.15 -3.78
N VAL A 153 2.40 -22.99 -2.87
CA VAL A 153 2.18 -22.60 -1.48
C VAL A 153 3.53 -22.28 -0.86
N LEU A 154 3.82 -20.98 -0.72
CA LEU A 154 5.06 -20.48 -0.13
C LEU A 154 5.24 -21.06 1.28
N PRO A 155 6.47 -21.45 1.67
CA PRO A 155 6.78 -21.77 3.06
C PRO A 155 6.32 -20.64 3.99
N ARG A 156 5.76 -20.99 5.15
CA ARG A 156 5.11 -20.02 6.06
C ARG A 156 6.00 -18.83 6.42
N HIS A 157 7.30 -19.09 6.62
CA HIS A 157 8.29 -18.06 6.94
C HIS A 157 8.50 -17.07 5.79
N VAL A 158 8.69 -17.58 4.56
CA VAL A 158 8.80 -16.78 3.33
C VAL A 158 7.52 -15.96 3.10
N ALA A 159 6.35 -16.55 3.33
CA ALA A 159 5.08 -15.83 3.24
C ALA A 159 4.95 -14.71 4.29
N ALA A 160 5.50 -14.90 5.50
CA ALA A 160 5.54 -13.88 6.54
C ALA A 160 6.48 -12.73 6.16
N LEU A 161 7.71 -13.04 5.75
CA LEU A 161 8.68 -12.03 5.28
C LEU A 161 8.17 -11.28 4.05
N ARG A 162 7.49 -11.95 3.12
CA ARG A 162 6.84 -11.29 1.98
C ARG A 162 5.78 -10.27 2.43
N ARG A 163 5.01 -10.59 3.48
CA ARG A 163 4.03 -9.63 4.06
C ARG A 163 4.73 -8.45 4.74
N VAL A 164 5.88 -8.68 5.39
CA VAL A 164 6.70 -7.61 5.99
C VAL A 164 7.23 -6.66 4.91
N LEU A 165 7.83 -7.21 3.85
CA LEU A 165 8.35 -6.45 2.72
C LEU A 165 7.24 -5.72 1.96
N ALA A 166 6.11 -6.39 1.67
CA ALA A 166 4.94 -5.77 1.05
C ALA A 166 4.30 -4.68 1.94
N GLY A 167 4.54 -4.74 3.26
CA GLY A 167 4.15 -3.71 4.22
C GLY A 167 5.09 -2.51 4.26
N GLY A 168 6.17 -2.50 3.47
CA GLY A 168 7.18 -1.44 3.41
C GLY A 168 8.19 -1.46 4.54
N SER A 169 8.28 -2.57 5.29
CA SER A 169 9.28 -2.75 6.35
C SER A 169 10.48 -3.54 5.81
N ALA A 170 11.68 -3.05 6.07
CA ALA A 170 12.92 -3.72 5.70
C ALA A 170 13.20 -4.94 6.60
N VAL A 171 13.79 -5.98 6.02
CA VAL A 171 14.34 -7.13 6.74
C VAL A 171 15.86 -6.95 6.80
N SER A 172 16.42 -6.92 8.00
CA SER A 172 17.84 -6.60 8.20
C SER A 172 18.52 -7.67 9.06
N SER A 173 19.79 -7.92 8.80
CA SER A 173 20.63 -8.71 9.70
C SER A 173 20.80 -8.03 11.06
N SER A 174 21.25 -8.79 12.05
CA SER A 174 21.59 -8.25 13.37
C SER A 174 22.58 -7.07 13.27
N PRO A 175 22.36 -5.95 13.99
CA PRO A 175 23.22 -4.77 13.94
C PRO A 175 24.60 -4.99 14.58
N ARG A 176 24.82 -6.16 15.19
CA ARG A 176 26.10 -6.53 15.83
C ARG A 176 27.10 -7.14 14.85
N LEU A 177 26.70 -7.37 13.61
CA LEU A 177 27.55 -7.99 12.60
C LEU A 177 28.29 -6.93 11.79
N SER A 178 29.58 -7.18 11.60
CA SER A 178 30.50 -6.44 10.72
C SER A 178 30.13 -6.58 9.23
N VAL A 179 29.50 -7.70 8.87
CA VAL A 179 28.92 -8.00 7.56
C VAL A 179 27.43 -8.26 7.73
N GLY A 180 26.61 -7.59 6.93
CA GLY A 180 25.16 -7.61 7.09
C GLY A 180 24.40 -7.39 5.81
N TYR A 181 23.08 -7.39 5.91
CA TYR A 181 22.21 -7.16 4.76
C TYR A 181 20.99 -6.34 5.16
N THR A 182 20.41 -5.69 4.17
CA THR A 182 19.10 -5.05 4.25
C THR A 182 18.34 -5.39 2.98
N VAL A 183 17.20 -6.05 3.14
CA VAL A 183 16.26 -6.36 2.06
C VAL A 183 15.05 -5.43 2.22
N THR A 184 14.80 -4.60 1.23
CA THR A 184 13.58 -3.79 1.11
C THR A 184 12.70 -4.35 0.01
N ALA A 185 11.52 -3.76 -0.26
CA ALA A 185 10.72 -4.19 -1.41
C ALA A 185 11.45 -3.93 -2.75
N ASP A 186 12.27 -2.87 -2.81
CA ASP A 186 12.82 -2.30 -4.03
C ASP A 186 14.27 -2.76 -4.29
N ASP A 187 15.04 -2.96 -3.23
CA ASP A 187 16.47 -3.26 -3.33
C ASP A 187 16.95 -4.24 -2.25
N VAL A 188 18.09 -4.87 -2.55
CA VAL A 188 18.85 -5.69 -1.63
C VAL A 188 20.22 -5.03 -1.48
N ARG A 189 20.58 -4.66 -0.25
CA ARG A 189 21.88 -4.08 0.08
C ARG A 189 22.68 -5.05 0.93
N LEU A 190 23.91 -5.29 0.51
CA LEU A 190 24.89 -6.06 1.29
C LEU A 190 25.90 -5.07 1.87
N HIS A 191 26.08 -5.14 3.18
CA HIS A 191 27.06 -4.36 3.91
C HIS A 191 28.26 -5.26 4.17
N VAL A 192 29.39 -4.96 3.55
CA VAL A 192 30.62 -5.74 3.73
C VAL A 192 31.58 -4.88 4.56
N GLY A 193 32.04 -5.42 5.69
CA GLY A 193 33.06 -4.80 6.52
C GLY A 193 34.42 -4.70 5.81
N ARG A 194 35.40 -4.08 6.49
CA ARG A 194 36.77 -3.87 5.95
C ARG A 194 37.53 -5.16 5.64
N ALA A 195 37.16 -6.26 6.30
CA ALA A 195 37.56 -7.61 5.96
C ALA A 195 36.28 -8.39 5.65
N GLY A 196 36.22 -9.11 4.54
CA GLY A 196 35.06 -9.92 4.15
C GLY A 196 34.82 -11.06 5.14
N GLU A 197 34.19 -10.74 6.27
CA GLU A 197 33.84 -11.69 7.33
C GLU A 197 32.66 -12.58 6.92
N SER A 198 32.51 -13.70 7.63
CA SER A 198 31.49 -14.70 7.34
C SER A 198 30.18 -14.41 8.06
N LEU A 199 29.06 -14.50 7.34
CA LEU A 199 27.72 -14.50 7.94
C LEU A 199 27.46 -15.81 8.70
N PRO A 200 26.93 -15.77 9.93
CA PRO A 200 26.50 -16.98 10.63
C PRO A 200 25.44 -17.76 9.83
N ARG A 201 25.45 -19.09 9.95
CA ARG A 201 24.50 -19.97 9.22
C ARG A 201 23.04 -19.54 9.38
N GLN A 202 22.64 -19.11 10.57
CA GLN A 202 21.27 -18.66 10.85
C GLN A 202 20.92 -17.40 10.04
N ASP A 203 21.83 -16.43 9.96
CA ASP A 203 21.63 -15.22 9.17
C ASP A 203 21.63 -15.51 7.66
N VAL A 204 22.37 -16.52 7.20
CA VAL A 204 22.32 -17.00 5.81
C VAL A 204 20.95 -17.61 5.48
N VAL A 205 20.40 -18.42 6.39
CA VAL A 205 19.05 -19.00 6.22
C VAL A 205 18.00 -17.89 6.18
N GLU A 206 18.10 -16.90 7.06
CA GLU A 206 17.18 -15.76 7.09
C GLU A 206 17.31 -14.89 5.83
N LEU A 207 18.54 -14.63 5.37
CA LEU A 207 18.80 -13.92 4.12
C LEU A 207 18.19 -14.68 2.94
N HIS A 208 18.39 -15.99 2.84
CA HIS A 208 17.79 -16.79 1.78
C HIS A 208 16.25 -16.71 1.84
N ALA A 209 15.63 -16.81 3.02
CA ALA A 209 14.18 -16.66 3.14
C ALA A 209 13.69 -15.25 2.74
N ALA A 210 14.43 -14.20 3.11
CA ALA A 210 14.13 -12.82 2.74
C ALA A 210 14.32 -12.58 1.24
N LEU A 211 15.36 -13.14 0.63
CA LEU A 211 15.60 -13.09 -0.82
C LEU A 211 14.54 -13.88 -1.58
N SER A 212 14.15 -15.06 -1.11
CA SER A 212 13.03 -15.81 -1.72
C SER A 212 11.73 -15.03 -1.60
N ALA A 213 11.47 -14.38 -0.45
CA ALA A 213 10.31 -13.51 -0.29
C ALA A 213 10.36 -12.29 -1.20
N TRP A 214 11.53 -11.66 -1.33
CA TRP A 214 11.80 -10.56 -2.23
C TRP A 214 11.66 -10.97 -3.69
N LEU A 215 12.19 -12.11 -4.08
CA LEU A 215 12.03 -12.70 -5.40
C LEU A 215 10.58 -13.05 -5.64
N HIS A 216 9.81 -13.58 -4.69
CA HIS A 216 8.38 -13.81 -4.91
C HIS A 216 7.55 -12.53 -4.90
N LEU A 217 8.06 -11.46 -4.29
CA LEU A 217 7.49 -10.12 -4.39
C LEU A 217 7.81 -9.49 -5.75
N ASN A 218 9.02 -9.76 -6.27
CA ASN A 218 9.61 -9.18 -7.48
C ASN A 218 9.75 -10.18 -8.63
N ALA A 219 9.05 -11.32 -8.57
CA ALA A 219 9.28 -12.44 -9.47
C ALA A 219 8.96 -11.95 -10.86
N THR A 220 10.02 -11.89 -11.65
CA THR A 220 9.98 -11.67 -13.08
C THR A 220 9.86 -13.06 -13.68
N GLU A 221 8.62 -13.43 -13.98
CA GLU A 221 8.32 -14.30 -15.12
C GLU A 221 7.81 -13.39 -16.24
#